data_AF-A0A955R495-F1
#
_entry.id   AF-A0A955R495-F1
#
_cell.length_a   1.000
_cell.length_b   1.000
_cell.length_c   1.000
_cell.angle_alpha   90.00
_cell.angle_beta   90.00
_cell.angle_gamma   90.00
#
_symmetry.space_group_name_H-M   'P 1'
#
loop_
_entity.id
_entity.type
_entity.pdbx_description
1 polymer ?
#
loop_
_entity_poly.entity_id
_entity_poly.type
_entity_poly.pdbx_seq_one_letter_code
_entity_poly.pdbx_strand_id
1 'polypeptide(L)'
;MILVWGDRSDSPIGLVLDELSRRGTPVLHIDQNLNALEYDFVFEPEPSGFIRWRGSKTAVEDIQSIYLRPSDPAPEDRNAAAALSALSSFIAVPVVNRP
;
A
#
# COMPACT_ATOMS: atom_id res chain seq x y z
N MET A 1 4.90 3.61 -9.85
CA MET A 1 4.91 4.02 -8.42
C MET A 1 5.01 2.79 -7.54
N ILE A 2 5.57 2.91 -6.32
CA ILE A 2 5.59 1.80 -5.34
C ILE A 2 4.61 2.10 -4.21
N LEU A 3 3.72 1.15 -3.90
CA LEU A 3 2.89 1.22 -2.69
C LEU A 3 3.65 0.57 -1.54
N VAL A 4 3.78 1.30 -0.43
CA VAL A 4 4.34 0.79 0.82
C VAL A 4 3.26 0.86 1.88
N TRP A 5 2.88 -0.27 2.44
CA TRP A 5 1.93 -0.32 3.56
C TRP A 5 2.60 -0.88 4.81
N GLY A 6 2.70 -0.03 5.83
CA GLY A 6 3.28 -0.36 7.12
C GLY A 6 3.60 0.89 7.94
N ASP A 7 3.86 0.69 9.23
CA ASP A 7 4.24 1.77 10.13
C ASP A 7 5.65 2.27 9.80
N ARG A 8 5.86 3.59 9.73
CA ARG A 8 7.20 4.16 9.53
C ARG A 8 8.13 3.87 10.70
N SER A 9 7.61 3.61 11.90
CA SER A 9 8.43 3.20 13.04
C SER A 9 8.93 1.75 12.95
N ASP A 10 8.36 0.92 12.07
CA ASP A 10 8.92 -0.38 11.73
C ASP A 10 10.24 -0.15 10.96
N SER A 11 11.36 -0.63 11.53
CA SER A 11 12.69 -0.32 11.02
C SER A 11 12.86 -0.73 9.53
N PRO A 12 12.47 -1.94 9.11
CA PRO A 12 12.45 -2.28 7.68
C PRO A 12 11.60 -1.36 6.80
N ILE A 13 10.40 -0.92 7.23
CA ILE A 13 9.60 0.05 6.47
C ILE A 13 10.35 1.39 6.35
N GLY A 14 10.88 1.91 7.46
CA GLY A 14 11.67 3.14 7.47
C GLY A 14 12.84 3.10 6.49
N LEU A 15 13.62 2.01 6.52
CA LEU A 15 14.74 1.79 5.61
C LEU A 15 14.32 1.75 4.13
N VAL A 16 13.20 1.08 3.82
CA VAL A 16 12.66 1.04 2.46
C VAL A 16 12.23 2.43 2.00
N LEU A 17 11.49 3.16 2.83
CA LEU A 17 11.03 4.51 2.51
C LEU A 17 12.19 5.48 2.29
N ASP A 18 13.21 5.43 3.14
CA ASP A 18 14.39 6.29 3.04
C ASP A 18 15.19 5.99 1.78
N GLU A 19 15.38 4.72 1.43
CA GLU A 19 16.09 4.32 0.21
C GLU A 19 15.30 4.69 -1.06
N LEU A 20 13.97 4.51 -1.07
CA LEU A 20 13.12 4.92 -2.19
C LEU A 20 13.13 6.45 -2.36
N SER A 21 13.09 7.19 -1.26
CA SER A 21 13.21 8.65 -1.27
C SER A 21 14.58 9.10 -1.80
N ARG A 22 15.67 8.48 -1.35
CA ARG A 22 17.04 8.76 -1.83
C ARG A 22 17.20 8.55 -3.33
N ARG A 23 16.46 7.60 -3.91
CA ARG A 23 16.44 7.32 -5.36
C ARG A 23 15.49 8.21 -6.16
N GLY A 24 14.69 9.05 -5.49
CA GLY A 24 13.64 9.84 -6.14
C GLY A 24 12.50 8.99 -6.71
N THR A 25 12.32 7.77 -6.20
CA THR A 25 11.25 6.88 -6.65
C THR A 25 9.90 7.35 -6.10
N PRO A 26 8.85 7.49 -6.93
CA PRO A 26 7.52 7.82 -6.44
C PRO A 26 6.95 6.73 -5.53
N VAL A 27 6.53 7.13 -4.32
CA VAL A 27 5.97 6.23 -3.30
C VAL A 27 4.60 6.70 -2.84
N LEU A 28 3.66 5.76 -2.77
CA LEU A 28 2.42 5.89 -2.00
C LEU A 28 2.63 5.16 -0.67
N HIS A 29 2.87 5.90 0.40
CA HIS A 29 3.02 5.34 1.75
C HIS A 29 1.70 5.40 2.51
N ILE A 30 1.18 4.23 2.89
CA ILE A 30 -0.01 4.06 3.73
C ILE A 30 0.46 3.53 5.09
N ASP A 31 0.04 4.19 6.17
CA ASP A 31 0.36 3.76 7.54
C ASP A 31 -0.68 2.74 8.06
N GLN A 32 -0.66 2.43 9.36
CA GLN A 32 -1.58 1.45 9.94
C GLN A 32 -3.00 1.98 10.18
N ASN A 33 -3.20 3.31 10.18
CA ASN A 33 -4.49 3.92 10.44
C ASN A 33 -5.26 4.10 9.13
N LEU A 34 -6.06 3.12 8.76
CA LEU A 34 -6.70 3.10 7.44
C LEU A 34 -8.01 3.89 7.38
N ASN A 35 -8.41 4.57 8.46
CA ASN A 35 -9.66 5.33 8.55
C ASN A 35 -9.83 6.40 7.45
N ALA A 36 -8.71 6.96 6.95
CA ALA A 36 -8.72 7.97 5.89
C ALA A 36 -8.51 7.38 4.49
N LEU A 37 -8.46 6.06 4.35
CA LEU A 37 -8.28 5.37 3.08
C LEU A 37 -9.62 5.25 2.37
N GLU A 38 -9.76 5.91 1.23
CA GLU A 38 -10.86 5.65 0.31
C GLU A 38 -10.31 4.84 -0.87
N TYR A 39 -11.06 3.85 -1.32
CA TYR A 39 -10.65 3.00 -2.42
C TYR A 39 -11.85 2.55 -3.24
N ASP A 40 -11.58 2.29 -4.52
CA ASP A 40 -12.50 1.62 -5.43
C ASP A 40 -11.64 0.71 -6.30
N PHE A 41 -11.82 -0.60 -6.18
CA PHE A 41 -11.00 -1.60 -6.85
C PHE A 41 -11.87 -2.49 -7.72
N VAL A 42 -11.45 -2.64 -8.97
CA VAL A 42 -12.00 -3.63 -9.89
C VAL A 42 -10.93 -4.68 -10.12
N PHE A 43 -11.20 -5.91 -9.65
CA PHE A 43 -10.28 -7.04 -9.73
C PHE A 43 -10.55 -7.88 -10.98
N GLU A 44 -10.03 -7.41 -12.10
CA GLU A 44 -9.93 -8.14 -13.36
C GLU A 44 -8.49 -8.66 -13.54
N PRO A 45 -8.14 -9.40 -14.62
CA PRO A 45 -6.77 -9.87 -14.82
C PRO A 45 -5.70 -8.76 -14.70
N GLU A 46 -6.09 -7.53 -15.03
CA GLU A 46 -5.36 -6.31 -14.69
C GLU A 46 -6.23 -5.48 -13.72
N PRO A 47 -5.79 -5.21 -12.48
CA PRO A 47 -6.59 -4.47 -11.52
C PRO A 47 -6.68 -2.99 -11.91
N SER A 48 -7.85 -2.39 -11.72
CA SER A 48 -8.09 -0.96 -12.02
C SER A 48 -8.81 -0.25 -10.87
N GLY A 49 -8.91 1.07 -10.97
CA GLY A 49 -9.62 1.92 -10.02
C GLY A 49 -8.72 2.92 -9.32
N PHE A 50 -8.93 3.17 -8.02
CA PHE A 50 -8.14 4.16 -7.30
C PHE A 50 -7.94 3.88 -5.82
N ILE A 51 -6.88 4.49 -5.29
CA ILE A 51 -6.66 4.72 -3.87
C ILE A 51 -6.64 6.23 -3.64
N ARG A 52 -7.40 6.74 -2.67
CA ARG A 52 -7.26 8.10 -2.17
C ARG A 52 -6.76 8.05 -0.73
N TRP A 53 -5.63 8.71 -0.50
CA TRP A 53 -4.95 8.73 0.78
C TRP A 53 -4.43 10.13 1.06
N ARG A 54 -4.83 10.69 2.22
CA ARG A 54 -4.44 12.04 2.68
C ARG A 54 -4.58 13.12 1.60
N GLY A 55 -5.67 13.05 0.82
CA GLY A 55 -6.00 14.00 -0.25
C GLY A 55 -5.37 13.70 -1.62
N SER A 56 -4.42 12.77 -1.71
CA SER A 56 -3.87 12.32 -3.00
C SER A 56 -4.68 11.17 -3.55
N LYS A 57 -5.13 11.27 -4.81
CA LYS A 57 -5.76 10.16 -5.54
C LYS A 57 -4.74 9.54 -6.48
N THR A 58 -4.51 8.24 -6.35
CA THR A 58 -3.60 7.43 -7.15
C THR A 58 -4.41 6.39 -7.91
N ALA A 59 -4.19 6.28 -9.22
CA ALA A 59 -4.78 5.22 -10.03
C ALA A 59 -4.08 3.88 -9.69
N VAL A 60 -4.83 2.78 -9.62
CA VAL A 60 -4.26 1.47 -9.28
C VAL A 60 -3.22 1.03 -10.33
N GLU A 61 -3.45 1.40 -11.57
CA GLU A 61 -2.65 1.14 -12.76
C GLU A 61 -1.25 1.80 -12.68
N ASP A 62 -1.12 2.88 -11.89
CA ASP A 62 0.17 3.54 -11.65
C ASP A 62 1.05 2.78 -10.64
N ILE A 63 0.47 1.84 -9.89
CA ILE A 63 1.16 1.05 -8.87
C ILE A 63 1.82 -0.16 -9.55
N GLN A 64 3.15 -0.13 -9.60
CA GLN A 64 3.95 -1.14 -10.31
C GLN A 64 4.52 -2.20 -9.37
N SER A 65 4.58 -1.91 -8.07
CA SER A 65 5.11 -2.82 -7.06
C SER A 65 4.52 -2.50 -5.70
N ILE A 66 4.47 -3.51 -4.83
CA ILE A 66 3.94 -3.39 -3.48
C ILE A 66 4.94 -3.96 -2.47
N TYR A 67 5.20 -3.20 -1.40
CA TYR A 67 5.90 -3.67 -0.20
C TYR A 67 4.94 -3.65 1.01
N LEU A 68 4.72 -4.81 1.63
CA LEU A 68 3.75 -4.98 2.72
C LEU A 68 4.40 -5.45 4.01
N ARG A 69 4.21 -4.69 5.10
CA ARG A 69 4.40 -5.12 6.50
C ARG A 69 3.27 -4.58 7.41
N PRO A 70 2.02 -5.00 7.18
CA PRO A 70 0.93 -4.59 8.04
C PRO A 70 1.07 -5.21 9.44
N SER A 71 0.63 -4.47 10.46
CA SER A 71 0.36 -5.03 11.79
C SER A 71 -1.07 -5.56 11.81
N ASP A 72 -1.49 -6.17 12.92
CA ASP A 72 -2.89 -6.54 13.08
C ASP A 72 -3.78 -5.28 13.01
N PRO A 73 -4.68 -5.16 12.02
CA PRO A 73 -5.48 -3.97 11.86
C PRO A 73 -6.52 -3.87 12.98
N ALA A 74 -6.82 -2.63 13.38
CA ALA A 74 -7.96 -2.36 14.25
C ALA A 74 -9.26 -2.90 13.61
N PRO A 75 -10.27 -3.32 14.40
CA PRO A 75 -11.50 -3.90 13.87
C PRO A 75 -12.17 -3.07 12.77
N GLU A 76 -12.15 -1.74 12.90
CA GLU A 76 -12.69 -0.77 11.95
C GLU A 76 -11.94 -0.74 10.62
N ASP A 77 -10.63 -1.04 10.63
CA ASP A 77 -9.75 -0.96 9.46
C ASP A 77 -9.71 -2.27 8.66
N ARG A 78 -10.34 -3.35 9.14
CA ARG A 78 -10.25 -4.70 8.56
C ARG A 78 -10.65 -4.75 7.09
N ASN A 79 -11.67 -3.99 6.67
CA ASN A 79 -12.12 -3.97 5.28
C ASN A 79 -11.08 -3.33 4.35
N ALA A 80 -10.52 -2.18 4.77
CA ALA A 80 -9.46 -1.50 4.04
C ALA A 80 -8.18 -2.35 3.97
N ALA A 81 -7.81 -2.98 5.09
CA ALA A 81 -6.69 -3.90 5.16
C ALA A 81 -6.87 -5.12 4.24
N ALA A 82 -8.09 -5.68 4.19
CA ALA A 82 -8.42 -6.78 3.30
C ALA A 82 -8.37 -6.34 1.82
N ALA A 83 -8.84 -5.15 1.50
CA ALA A 83 -8.79 -4.61 0.14
C ALA A 83 -7.35 -4.39 -0.35
N LEU A 84 -6.47 -3.80 0.48
CA LEU A 84 -5.04 -3.65 0.18
C LEU A 84 -4.34 -5.02 0.03
N SER A 85 -4.70 -5.98 0.88
CA SER A 85 -4.19 -7.35 0.78
C SER A 85 -4.64 -8.03 -0.52
N ALA A 86 -5.90 -7.85 -0.93
CA ALA A 86 -6.42 -8.35 -2.19
C ALA A 86 -5.66 -7.75 -3.37
N LEU A 87 -5.47 -6.42 -3.38
CA LEU A 87 -4.69 -5.73 -4.41
C LEU A 87 -3.28 -6.29 -4.58
N SER A 88 -2.60 -6.65 -3.48
CA SER A 88 -1.27 -7.26 -3.54
C SER A 88 -1.20 -8.60 -4.26
N SER A 89 -2.32 -9.30 -4.38
CA SER A 89 -2.40 -10.57 -5.11
C SER A 89 -2.44 -10.39 -6.63
N PHE A 90 -2.73 -9.17 -7.11
CA PHE A 90 -2.87 -8.85 -8.53
C PHE A 90 -1.68 -8.07 -9.12
N ILE A 91 -0.83 -7.47 -8.27
CA ILE A 91 0.34 -6.69 -8.74
C ILE A 91 1.57 -7.60 -8.83
N ALA A 92 2.26 -7.55 -9.97
CA ALA A 92 3.27 -8.52 -10.41
C ALA A 92 4.52 -8.67 -9.51
N VAL A 93 4.77 -7.76 -8.56
CA VAL A 93 5.94 -7.84 -7.65
C VAL A 93 5.53 -7.51 -6.20
N PRO A 94 4.91 -8.46 -5.49
CA PRO A 94 4.64 -8.30 -4.06
C PRO A 94 5.87 -8.75 -3.25
N VAL A 95 6.43 -7.86 -2.45
CA VAL A 95 7.36 -8.22 -1.37
C VAL A 95 6.58 -8.14 -0.05
N VAL A 96 6.20 -9.29 0.47
CA VAL A 96 5.48 -9.41 1.74
C VAL A 96 6.45 -9.90 2.81
N ASN A 97 6.75 -9.08 3.81
CA ASN A 97 7.64 -9.43 4.91
C ASN A 97 6.85 -9.38 6.22
N ARG A 98 6.26 -10.50 6.64
CA ARG A 98 5.56 -10.59 7.92
C ARG A 98 6.58 -10.64 9.06
N PRO A 99 6.47 -9.79 10.10
CA PRO A 99 7.35 -9.85 11.27
C PRO A 99 7.23 -11.18 12.03
#